data_AF-A0A367ACU3-F1
#
_entry.id   AF-A0A367ACU3-F1
#
_cell.length_a   1.000
_cell.length_b   1.000
_cell.length_c   1.000
_cell.angle_alpha   90.00
_cell.angle_beta   90.00
_cell.angle_gamma   90.00
#
_symmetry.space_group_name_H-M   'P 1'
#
loop_
_entity.id
_entity.type
_entity.pdbx_description
1 polymer ?
#
loop_
_entity_poly.entity_id
_entity_poly.type
_entity_poly.pdbx_seq_one_letter_code
_entity_poly.pdbx_strand_id
1 'polypeptide(L)'
;MSDLESALECLRSFATPPYAERLGGLLQAGKRTTRRKVVDALAHFSGWREECAHRVPSSLQSPAALEEYATKHGAQSTCYVLSEDPDLDDRRLALKEALDQLVGSGMGSLVVLSPAPMALYLGEEQGDVTFLKW
;
A
#
# COMPACT_ATOMS: atom_id res chain seq x y z
N MET A 1 12.10 7.17 -10.56
CA MET A 1 11.87 5.92 -9.84
C MET A 1 10.74 5.18 -10.52
N SER A 2 10.94 3.92 -10.87
CA SER A 2 9.90 3.03 -11.40
C SER A 2 8.88 2.67 -10.31
N ASP A 3 7.73 2.14 -10.72
CA ASP A 3 6.69 1.67 -9.81
C ASP A 3 7.20 0.55 -8.89
N LEU A 4 7.95 -0.40 -9.47
CA LEU A 4 8.61 -1.47 -8.73
C LEU A 4 9.59 -0.94 -7.68
N GLU A 5 10.44 0.03 -8.05
CA GLU A 5 11.38 0.65 -7.11
C GLU A 5 10.66 1.36 -5.97
N SER A 6 9.54 2.04 -6.27
CA SER A 6 8.73 2.75 -5.27
C SER A 6 8.15 1.76 -4.24
N ALA A 7 7.65 0.62 -4.70
CA ALA A 7 7.14 -0.42 -3.82
C ALA A 7 8.25 -1.10 -2.99
N LEU A 8 9.42 -1.34 -3.60
CA LEU A 8 10.59 -1.86 -2.87
C LEU A 8 11.06 -0.88 -1.79
N GLU A 9 11.09 0.42 -2.09
CA GLU A 9 11.44 1.45 -1.12
C GLU A 9 10.43 1.48 0.02
N CYS A 10 9.13 1.45 -0.28
CA CYS A 10 8.06 1.38 0.71
C CYS A 10 8.22 0.19 1.67
N LEU A 11 8.46 -1.02 1.14
CA LEU A 11 8.69 -2.21 1.96
C LEU A 11 9.95 -2.07 2.84
N ARG A 12 11.04 -1.52 2.29
CA ARG A 12 12.30 -1.31 3.04
C ARG A 12 12.14 -0.28 4.15
N SER A 13 11.38 0.77 3.90
CA SER A 13 11.13 1.84 4.87
C SER A 13 10.23 1.37 6.00
N PHE A 14 9.13 0.68 5.69
CA PHE A 14 8.04 0.52 6.65
C PHE A 14 7.85 -0.88 7.20
N ALA A 15 8.28 -1.94 6.49
CA ALA A 15 8.22 -3.28 7.04
C ALA A 15 9.37 -3.52 8.03
N THR A 16 9.18 -4.41 9.00
CA THR A 16 10.28 -4.88 9.84
C THR A 16 11.32 -5.62 8.98
N PRO A 17 12.61 -5.66 9.39
CA PRO A 17 13.69 -6.17 8.54
C PRO A 17 13.43 -7.58 7.93
N PRO A 18 12.92 -8.58 8.68
CA PRO A 18 12.64 -9.89 8.10
C PRO A 18 11.59 -9.86 6.97
N TYR A 19 10.57 -9.02 7.10
CA TYR A 19 9.54 -8.89 6.08
C TYR A 19 10.02 -8.05 4.89
N ALA A 20 10.76 -6.97 5.13
CA ALA A 20 11.35 -6.15 4.07
C ALA A 20 12.26 -6.99 3.15
N GLU A 21 13.10 -7.85 3.73
CA GLU A 21 13.97 -8.76 2.97
C GLU A 21 13.14 -9.79 2.19
N ARG A 22 12.22 -10.49 2.86
CA ARG A 22 11.41 -11.55 2.25
C ARG A 22 10.54 -11.02 1.11
N LEU A 23 9.74 -9.99 1.38
CA LEU A 23 8.79 -9.44 0.42
C LEU A 23 9.51 -8.68 -0.69
N GLY A 24 10.57 -7.94 -0.34
CA GLY A 24 11.41 -7.24 -1.32
C GLY A 24 12.06 -8.21 -2.32
N GLY A 25 12.61 -9.33 -1.85
CA GLY A 25 13.19 -10.35 -2.74
C GLY A 25 12.17 -10.98 -3.69
N LEU A 26 10.95 -11.26 -3.21
CA LEU A 26 9.86 -11.77 -4.04
C LEU A 26 9.40 -10.76 -5.10
N LEU A 27 9.30 -9.48 -4.72
CA LEU A 27 8.88 -8.42 -5.62
C LEU A 27 9.96 -8.12 -6.67
N GLN A 28 11.23 -8.10 -6.27
CA GLN A 28 12.38 -7.88 -7.16
C GLN A 28 12.56 -8.98 -8.20
N ALA A 29 12.11 -10.21 -7.93
CA ALA A 29 12.12 -11.28 -8.92
C ALA A 29 11.26 -10.96 -10.16
N GLY A 30 10.34 -9.99 -10.08
CA GLY A 30 9.58 -9.45 -11.21
C GLY A 30 8.61 -10.42 -11.87
N LYS A 31 8.33 -11.57 -11.24
CA LYS A 31 7.42 -12.60 -11.77
C LYS A 31 6.03 -12.41 -11.18
N ARG A 32 4.99 -12.60 -12.00
CA ARG A 32 3.59 -12.59 -11.54
C ARG A 32 3.36 -13.54 -10.35
N THR A 33 3.97 -14.72 -10.38
CA THR A 33 3.83 -15.73 -9.30
C THR A 33 4.50 -15.31 -8.00
N THR A 34 5.61 -14.58 -8.05
CA THR A 34 6.26 -14.08 -6.83
C THR A 34 5.60 -12.82 -6.31
N ARG A 35 5.11 -11.94 -7.19
CA ARG A 35 4.26 -10.80 -6.81
C ARG A 35 2.97 -11.24 -6.14
N ARG A 36 2.31 -12.29 -6.65
CA ARG A 36 1.10 -12.83 -6.00
C ARG A 36 1.39 -13.26 -4.56
N LYS A 37 2.53 -13.90 -4.29
CA LYS A 37 2.95 -14.22 -2.90
C LYS A 37 3.18 -12.98 -2.02
N VAL A 38 3.55 -11.84 -2.59
CA VAL A 38 3.67 -10.58 -1.84
C VAL A 38 2.29 -10.08 -1.49
N VAL A 39 1.39 -10.02 -2.46
CA VAL A 39 0.00 -9.61 -2.29
C VAL A 39 -0.73 -10.50 -1.27
N ASP A 40 -0.66 -11.82 -1.41
CA ASP A 40 -1.25 -12.78 -0.46
C ASP A 40 -0.69 -12.59 0.96
N ALA A 41 0.58 -12.20 1.08
CA ALA A 41 1.19 -11.92 2.37
C ALA A 41 0.77 -10.56 2.93
N LEU A 42 0.38 -9.60 2.08
CA LEU A 42 -0.10 -8.29 2.48
C LEU A 42 -1.51 -8.37 3.08
N ALA A 43 -2.37 -9.27 2.62
CA ALA A 43 -3.77 -9.40 3.07
C ALA A 43 -3.96 -9.51 4.61
N HIS A 44 -2.99 -10.11 5.31
CA HIS A 44 -3.02 -10.29 6.76
C HIS A 44 -1.78 -9.66 7.43
N PHE A 45 -1.25 -8.59 6.87
CA PHE A 45 0.09 -8.13 7.22
C PHE A 45 0.12 -7.23 8.45
N SER A 46 0.71 -7.76 9.53
CA SER A 46 1.02 -7.03 10.76
C SER A 46 2.50 -6.67 10.90
N GLY A 47 3.30 -6.92 9.85
CA GLY A 47 4.75 -6.78 9.87
C GLY A 47 5.28 -5.35 9.67
N TRP A 48 4.45 -4.33 9.87
CA TRP A 48 4.85 -2.92 9.79
C TRP A 48 5.63 -2.51 11.06
N ARG A 49 6.53 -1.53 10.92
CA ARG A 49 7.19 -0.90 12.08
C ARG A 49 6.18 0.02 12.77
N GLU A 50 6.07 -0.11 14.08
CA GLU A 50 5.07 0.63 14.87
C GLU A 50 5.25 2.15 14.76
N GLU A 51 6.49 2.63 14.62
CA GLU A 51 6.80 4.06 14.61
C GLU A 51 6.33 4.76 13.33
N CYS A 52 6.15 4.02 12.23
CA CYS A 52 5.72 4.57 10.95
C CYS A 52 4.30 4.13 10.54
N ALA A 53 3.65 3.27 11.33
CA ALA A 53 2.34 2.71 11.03
C ALA A 53 1.24 3.49 11.76
N HIS A 54 0.63 4.46 11.08
CA HIS A 54 -0.40 5.32 11.66
C HIS A 54 -1.79 4.79 11.28
N ARG A 55 -2.48 4.15 12.22
CA ARG A 55 -3.86 3.68 11.99
C ARG A 55 -4.77 4.88 11.69
N VAL A 56 -5.48 4.82 10.56
CA VAL A 56 -6.41 5.87 10.17
C VAL A 56 -7.73 5.67 10.92
N PRO A 57 -8.25 6.68 11.66
CA PRO A 57 -9.56 6.59 12.31
C PRO A 57 -10.68 6.31 11.31
N SER A 58 -11.67 5.51 11.68
CA SER A 58 -12.79 5.14 10.80
C SER A 58 -13.55 6.34 10.21
N SER A 59 -13.62 7.46 10.93
CA SER A 59 -14.21 8.71 10.44
C SER A 59 -13.47 9.36 9.27
N LEU A 60 -12.23 8.94 8.99
CA LEU A 60 -11.35 9.46 7.93
C LEU A 60 -11.10 8.43 6.82
N GLN A 61 -11.83 7.32 6.80
CA GLN A 61 -11.61 6.22 5.84
C GLN A 61 -12.51 6.27 4.60
N SER A 62 -13.15 7.40 4.30
CA SER A 62 -13.78 7.55 2.98
C SER A 62 -12.71 7.79 1.90
N PRO A 63 -12.94 7.40 0.63
CA PRO A 63 -11.97 7.64 -0.44
C PRO A 63 -11.50 9.09 -0.53
N ALA A 64 -12.44 10.03 -0.46
CA ALA A 64 -12.14 11.47 -0.50
C ALA A 64 -11.35 11.94 0.73
N ALA A 65 -11.66 11.45 1.94
CA ALA A 65 -10.94 11.81 3.15
C ALA A 65 -9.50 11.26 3.14
N LEU A 66 -9.31 10.04 2.66
CA LEU A 66 -7.99 9.41 2.51
C LEU A 66 -7.14 10.14 1.46
N GLU A 67 -7.72 10.51 0.33
CA GLU A 67 -7.04 11.31 -0.70
C GLU A 67 -6.60 12.67 -0.14
N GLU A 68 -7.50 13.37 0.56
CA GLU A 68 -7.20 14.66 1.18
C GLU A 68 -6.11 14.51 2.26
N TYR A 69 -6.20 13.47 3.08
CA TYR A 69 -5.22 13.18 4.13
C TYR A 69 -3.84 12.90 3.53
N ALA A 70 -3.75 12.05 2.51
CA ALA A 70 -2.52 11.76 1.78
C ALA A 70 -1.93 13.02 1.15
N THR A 71 -2.77 13.83 0.49
CA THR A 71 -2.34 15.08 -0.18
C THR A 71 -1.82 16.10 0.82
N LYS A 72 -2.46 16.26 1.99
CA LYS A 72 -1.97 17.10 3.08
C LYS A 72 -0.60 16.67 3.59
N HIS A 73 -0.27 15.39 3.47
CA HIS A 73 1.03 14.82 3.81
C HIS A 73 2.02 14.80 2.62
N GLY A 74 1.68 15.46 1.51
CA GLY A 74 2.59 15.64 0.37
C GLY A 74 2.47 14.59 -0.72
N ALA A 75 1.48 13.69 -0.65
CA ALA A 75 1.19 12.78 -1.74
C ALA A 75 0.65 13.56 -2.96
N GLN A 76 1.05 13.08 -4.13
CA GLN A 76 0.56 13.51 -5.44
C GLN A 76 -0.71 12.73 -5.80
N SER A 77 -1.38 13.18 -6.86
CA SER A 77 -2.63 12.58 -7.34
C SER A 77 -2.48 11.22 -8.03
N THR A 78 -1.29 10.60 -7.99
CA THR A 78 -1.01 9.30 -8.61
C THR A 78 -0.37 8.35 -7.62
N CYS A 79 -0.71 7.07 -7.73
CA CYS A 79 -0.20 6.00 -6.88
C CYS A 79 0.12 4.75 -7.70
N TYR A 80 0.91 3.85 -7.11
CA TYR A 80 1.10 2.49 -7.60
C TYR A 80 0.43 1.51 -6.65
N VAL A 81 -0.27 0.52 -7.18
CA VAL A 81 -1.10 -0.41 -6.42
C VAL A 81 -0.54 -1.83 -6.51
N LEU A 82 -0.34 -2.45 -5.35
CA LEU A 82 -0.22 -3.90 -5.20
C LEU A 82 -1.49 -4.37 -4.48
N SER A 83 -2.28 -5.24 -5.10
CA SER A 83 -3.60 -5.61 -4.57
C SER A 83 -3.97 -7.05 -4.90
N GLU A 84 -4.78 -7.64 -4.03
CA GLU A 84 -5.45 -8.91 -4.32
C GLU A 84 -6.35 -8.82 -5.55
N ASP A 85 -6.93 -7.65 -5.80
CA ASP A 85 -7.72 -7.36 -6.98
C ASP A 85 -6.84 -7.47 -8.24
N PRO A 86 -7.06 -8.46 -9.12
CA PRO A 86 -6.27 -8.62 -10.33
C PRO A 86 -6.43 -7.47 -11.35
N ASP A 87 -7.50 -6.69 -11.27
CA ASP A 87 -7.76 -5.55 -12.17
C ASP A 87 -7.02 -4.28 -11.72
N LEU A 88 -6.56 -4.25 -10.47
CA LEU A 88 -5.82 -3.15 -9.86
C LEU A 88 -4.37 -3.49 -9.53
N ASP A 89 -4.02 -4.77 -9.39
CA ASP A 89 -2.66 -5.25 -9.11
C ASP A 89 -1.65 -4.80 -10.17
N ASP A 90 -0.50 -4.27 -9.71
CA ASP A 90 0.61 -3.86 -10.56
C ASP A 90 0.25 -2.72 -11.53
N ARG A 91 -0.58 -1.78 -11.07
CA ARG A 91 -1.02 -0.62 -11.86
C ARG A 91 -0.68 0.70 -11.22
N ARG A 92 -0.36 1.67 -12.07
CA ARG A 92 -0.31 3.08 -11.71
C ARG A 92 -1.63 3.74 -12.08
N LEU A 93 -2.28 4.36 -11.09
CA LEU A 93 -3.62 4.93 -11.19
C LEU A 93 -3.66 6.33 -10.57
N ALA A 94 -4.74 7.07 -10.86
CA ALA A 94 -5.08 8.23 -10.04
C ALA A 94 -5.38 7.76 -8.60
N LEU A 95 -4.89 8.50 -7.60
CA LEU A 95 -5.07 8.14 -6.19
C LEU A 95 -6.55 7.96 -5.84
N LYS A 96 -7.38 8.92 -6.28
CA LYS A 96 -8.83 8.85 -6.13
C LYS A 96 -9.45 7.59 -6.72
N GLU A 97 -9.09 7.27 -7.97
CA GLU A 97 -9.61 6.09 -8.68
C GLU A 97 -9.25 4.78 -7.96
N ALA A 98 -8.03 4.68 -7.44
CA ALA A 98 -7.61 3.52 -6.65
C ALA A 98 -8.41 3.43 -5.34
N LEU A 99 -8.57 4.55 -4.62
CA LEU A 99 -9.28 4.57 -3.34
C LEU A 99 -10.79 4.27 -3.51
N ASP A 100 -11.42 4.79 -4.56
CA ASP A 100 -12.84 4.55 -4.85
C ASP A 100 -13.13 3.06 -5.09
N GLN A 101 -12.16 2.29 -5.59
CA GLN A 101 -12.30 0.86 -5.85
C GLN A 101 -11.86 -0.01 -4.67
N LEU A 102 -10.82 0.39 -3.94
CA LEU A 102 -10.21 -0.44 -2.90
C LEU A 102 -10.86 -0.27 -1.52
N VAL A 103 -11.32 0.93 -1.17
CA VAL A 103 -11.88 1.20 0.16
C VAL A 103 -13.17 0.42 0.35
N GLY A 104 -13.20 -0.46 1.36
CA GLY A 104 -14.35 -1.31 1.65
C GLY A 104 -14.51 -2.52 0.74
N SER A 105 -13.57 -2.78 -0.17
CA SER A 105 -13.56 -3.99 -1.00
C SER A 105 -13.31 -5.28 -0.21
N GLY A 106 -12.70 -5.16 0.98
CA GLY A 106 -12.23 -6.29 1.77
C GLY A 106 -10.98 -6.96 1.20
N MET A 107 -10.26 -6.31 0.28
CA MET A 107 -9.06 -6.84 -0.36
C MET A 107 -7.79 -6.18 0.18
N GLY A 108 -6.84 -7.01 0.59
CA GLY A 108 -5.49 -6.65 0.98
C GLY A 108 -4.77 -5.87 -0.11
N SER A 109 -4.44 -4.61 0.17
CA SER A 109 -3.86 -3.71 -0.81
C SER A 109 -2.83 -2.76 -0.21
N LEU A 110 -1.73 -2.55 -0.94
CA LEU A 110 -0.72 -1.53 -0.66
C LEU A 110 -0.76 -0.50 -1.78
N VAL A 111 -1.21 0.70 -1.44
CA VAL A 111 -1.27 1.87 -2.33
C VAL A 111 -0.05 2.74 -2.06
N VAL A 112 0.98 2.58 -2.87
CA VAL A 112 2.23 3.32 -2.78
C VAL A 112 2.04 4.71 -3.38
N LEU A 113 2.17 5.73 -2.53
CA LEU A 113 1.95 7.13 -2.87
C LEU A 113 3.20 7.72 -3.52
N SER A 114 3.00 8.65 -4.46
CA SER A 114 4.09 9.45 -5.03
C SER A 114 4.19 10.78 -4.29
N PRO A 115 5.37 11.27 -3.90
CA PRO A 115 6.64 10.57 -3.87
C PRO A 115 6.67 9.47 -2.79
N ALA A 116 7.39 8.39 -3.06
CA ALA A 116 7.68 7.36 -2.07
C ALA A 116 8.80 7.84 -1.11
N PRO A 117 9.01 7.20 0.05
CA PRO A 117 8.20 6.13 0.62
C PRO A 117 7.05 6.73 1.43
N MET A 118 5.83 6.67 0.90
CA MET A 118 4.59 6.88 1.63
C MET A 118 3.58 5.88 1.06
N ALA A 119 2.69 5.34 1.89
CA ALA A 119 1.69 4.41 1.41
C ALA A 119 0.43 4.39 2.28
N LEU A 120 -0.66 3.93 1.69
CA LEU A 120 -1.83 3.43 2.40
C LEU A 120 -1.82 1.91 2.33
N TYR A 121 -1.89 1.27 3.48
CA TYR A 121 -2.20 -0.14 3.60
C TYR A 121 -3.69 -0.29 3.91
N LEU A 122 -4.39 -1.10 3.11
CA LEU A 122 -5.78 -1.48 3.30
C LEU A 122 -5.80 -2.99 3.56
N GLY A 123 -6.07 -3.40 4.79
CA GLY A 123 -6.24 -4.80 5.15
C GLY A 123 -7.62 -5.34 4.77
N GLU A 124 -7.82 -6.65 4.89
CA GLU A 124 -9.09 -7.30 4.59
C GLU A 124 -10.20 -6.97 5.62
N GLU A 125 -9.81 -6.70 6.87
CA GLU A 125 -10.78 -6.37 7.91
C GLU A 125 -11.41 -5.00 7.66
N GLN A 126 -12.72 -4.91 7.88
CA GLN A 126 -13.43 -3.64 7.72
C GLN A 126 -12.84 -2.59 8.65
N GLY A 127 -12.28 -1.56 8.05
CA GLY A 127 -11.67 -0.44 8.75
C GLY A 127 -10.22 -0.63 9.16
N ASP A 128 -9.54 -1.65 8.62
CA ASP A 128 -8.10 -1.80 8.70
C ASP A 128 -7.40 -0.95 7.64
N VAL A 129 -7.34 0.36 7.88
CA VAL A 129 -6.59 1.31 7.04
C VAL A 129 -5.45 1.90 7.85
N THR A 130 -4.23 1.75 7.33
CA THR A 130 -3.00 2.25 7.95
C THR A 130 -2.26 3.17 6.98
N PHE A 131 -1.90 4.36 7.44
CA PHE A 131 -1.04 5.28 6.70
C PHE A 131 0.42 5.07 7.11
N LEU A 132 1.25 4.73 6.14
CA LEU A 132 2.67 4.43 6.33
C LEU A 132 3.52 5.66 5.98
N LYS A 133 4.15 6.24 7.00
CA LYS A 133 5.07 7.40 6.88
C LYS A 133 5.96 7.55 8.11
N TRP A 134 7.11 8.19 7.94
CA TRP A 134 7.96 8.64 9.06
C TRP A 134 7.44 9.92 9.73
#